data_AF-A0A2M7X5S4-F1
#
_entry.id   AF-A0A2M7X5S4-F1
#
_cell.length_a   1.000
_cell.length_b   1.000
_cell.length_c   1.000
_cell.angle_alpha   90.00
_cell.angle_beta   90.00
_cell.angle_gamma   90.00
#
_symmetry.space_group_name_H-M   'P 1'
#
loop_
_entity.id
_entity.type
_entity.pdbx_description
1 polymer ?
#
loop_
_entity_poly.entity_id
_entity_poly.type
_entity_poly.pdbx_seq_one_letter_code
_entity_poly.pdbx_strand_id
1 'polypeptide(L)'
;MQIKPKLSFWQIWNMCFGFLGIQFGFALQGGFMSRIFQTLGAEKDALPLLWIAAPLTGLLVQPIIGYLSDRTWHPLLGRRRPYFLIGAVFSSVALLFMPQSSALWMAVGLLWVLDASINISMEPFRALVADKLPESQRSYGFVVQTLIIGIGTWVASNLPWFINQLGVSNVAGPGVVPSSVKIAFAIGALVFLVSILVTVLTTREDPPEDLAQFLLEKKRGKLVPDIVGQVIAMPPEMLRIGIVQFFSWLSFFSMWSMATPALTDHVFHAPAPNPNAFNLALPAQAEAFASANAAFQNAADLVGSFMGYYGLSSMVVA
;
A
#
# COMPACT_ATOMS: atom_id res chain seq x y z
N MET A 1 20.62 -8.48 28.66
CA MET A 1 20.07 -8.59 27.28
C MET A 1 19.99 -10.08 26.94
N GLN A 2 18.79 -10.62 26.70
CA GLN A 2 18.67 -11.98 26.16
C GLN A 2 19.41 -12.06 24.82
N ILE A 3 20.23 -13.10 24.64
CA ILE A 3 20.88 -13.40 23.37
C ILE A 3 19.79 -13.94 22.43
N LYS A 4 19.38 -13.13 21.45
CA LYS A 4 18.39 -13.55 20.45
C LYS A 4 18.98 -14.70 19.60
N PRO A 5 18.23 -15.78 19.38
CA PRO A 5 18.72 -16.90 18.56
C PRO A 5 18.94 -16.44 17.12
N LYS A 6 19.95 -16.99 16.46
CA LYS A 6 20.11 -16.83 15.00
C LYS A 6 18.98 -17.58 14.29
N LEU A 7 18.37 -16.93 13.31
CA LEU A 7 17.32 -17.51 12.50
C LEU A 7 17.88 -18.07 11.19
N SER A 8 17.28 -19.15 10.70
CA SER A 8 17.59 -19.73 9.40
C SER A 8 17.03 -18.87 8.26
N PHE A 9 17.52 -19.11 7.04
CA PHE A 9 17.01 -18.43 5.85
C PHE A 9 15.48 -18.47 5.75
N TRP A 10 14.87 -19.65 5.88
CA TRP A 10 13.43 -19.81 5.75
C TRP A 10 12.63 -19.11 6.86
N GLN A 11 13.19 -19.00 8.07
CA GLN A 11 12.55 -18.24 9.14
C GLN A 11 12.56 -16.73 8.83
N ILE A 12 13.67 -16.22 8.28
CA ILE A 12 13.78 -14.82 7.87
C ILE A 12 12.88 -14.55 6.66
N TRP A 13 12.89 -15.43 5.66
CA TRP A 13 12.01 -15.36 4.50
C TRP A 13 10.54 -15.31 4.89
N ASN A 14 10.08 -16.28 5.69
CA ASN A 14 8.67 -16.35 6.10
C ASN A 14 8.25 -15.16 6.98
N MET A 15 9.18 -14.63 7.78
CA MET A 15 8.96 -13.40 8.53
C MET A 15 8.79 -12.19 7.61
N CYS A 16 9.60 -12.07 6.55
CA CYS A 16 9.51 -10.97 5.60
C CYS A 16 8.42 -11.17 4.53
N PHE A 17 7.89 -12.38 4.36
CA PHE A 17 6.97 -12.73 3.27
C PHE A 17 5.69 -11.89 3.24
N GLY A 18 5.16 -11.47 4.39
CA GLY A 18 4.00 -10.59 4.45
C GLY A 18 4.21 -9.20 3.82
N PHE A 19 5.46 -8.75 3.65
CA PHE A 19 5.74 -7.54 2.86
C PHE A 19 5.36 -7.69 1.39
N LEU A 20 5.34 -8.92 0.85
CA LEU A 20 4.83 -9.18 -0.50
C LEU A 20 3.40 -8.64 -0.63
N GLY A 21 2.52 -9.00 0.30
CA GLY A 21 1.13 -8.55 0.31
C GLY A 21 0.98 -7.06 0.45
N ILE A 22 1.70 -6.46 1.41
CA ILE A 22 1.72 -5.02 1.62
C ILE A 22 2.11 -4.28 0.33
N GLN A 23 3.12 -4.77 -0.38
CA GLN A 23 3.53 -4.18 -1.66
C GLN A 23 2.53 -4.39 -2.78
N PHE A 24 1.80 -5.51 -2.82
CA PHE A 24 0.69 -5.64 -3.76
C PHE A 24 -0.37 -4.57 -3.50
N GLY A 25 -0.68 -4.29 -2.22
CA GLY A 25 -1.56 -3.19 -1.84
C GLY A 25 -1.07 -1.83 -2.35
N PHE A 26 0.16 -1.44 -1.99
CA PHE A 26 0.73 -0.16 -2.41
C PHE A 26 0.94 -0.03 -3.92
N ALA A 27 1.38 -1.09 -4.60
CA ALA A 27 1.66 -1.04 -6.03
C ALA A 27 0.36 -0.93 -6.85
N LEU A 28 -0.68 -1.69 -6.48
CA LEU A 28 -1.98 -1.59 -7.15
C LEU A 28 -2.65 -0.24 -6.89
N GLN A 29 -2.55 0.26 -5.65
CA GLN A 29 -3.03 1.58 -5.27
C GLN A 29 -2.26 2.69 -6.02
N GLY A 30 -0.93 2.73 -5.89
CA GLY A 30 -0.08 3.75 -6.50
C GLY A 30 -0.13 3.75 -8.03
N GLY A 31 -0.17 2.57 -8.66
CA GLY A 31 -0.17 2.45 -10.11
C GLY A 31 -1.51 2.76 -10.78
N PHE A 32 -2.63 2.51 -10.10
CA PHE A 32 -3.94 2.47 -10.75
C PHE A 32 -5.03 3.31 -10.08
N MET A 33 -4.80 3.88 -8.90
CA MET A 33 -5.86 4.64 -8.22
C MET A 33 -6.21 5.94 -8.93
N SER A 34 -5.22 6.71 -9.41
CA SER A 34 -5.48 7.92 -10.21
C SER A 34 -6.28 7.59 -11.48
N ARG A 35 -5.96 6.46 -12.14
CA ARG A 35 -6.72 5.94 -13.28
C ARG A 35 -8.17 5.63 -12.93
N ILE A 36 -8.41 4.96 -11.80
CA ILE A 36 -9.76 4.65 -11.33
C ILE A 36 -10.53 5.93 -11.01
N PHE A 37 -9.92 6.92 -10.35
CA PHE A 37 -10.55 8.21 -10.07
C PHE A 37 -10.95 8.94 -11.36
N GLN A 38 -10.06 9.01 -12.35
CA GLN A 38 -10.37 9.65 -13.64
C GLN A 38 -11.47 8.89 -14.40
N THR A 39 -11.47 7.55 -14.34
CA THR A 39 -12.54 6.73 -14.93
C THR A 39 -13.89 7.03 -14.30
N LEU A 40 -13.92 7.37 -13.00
CA LEU A 40 -15.10 7.76 -12.23
C LEU A 40 -15.43 9.27 -12.31
N GLY A 41 -14.73 10.01 -13.17
CA GLY A 41 -15.03 11.42 -13.45
C GLY A 41 -14.23 12.44 -12.63
N ALA A 42 -13.15 12.03 -11.94
CA ALA A 42 -12.26 13.00 -11.30
C ALA A 42 -11.47 13.82 -12.32
N GLU A 43 -11.45 15.14 -12.13
CA GLU A 43 -10.57 16.05 -12.88
C GLU A 43 -9.11 15.88 -12.45
N LYS A 44 -8.17 16.19 -13.35
CA LYS A 44 -6.72 15.96 -13.12
C LYS A 44 -6.20 16.76 -11.93
N ASP A 45 -6.63 18.00 -11.79
CA ASP A 45 -6.26 18.94 -10.73
C ASP A 45 -6.84 18.56 -9.36
N ALA A 46 -7.92 17.78 -9.30
CA ALA A 46 -8.48 17.26 -8.07
C ALA A 46 -7.71 16.06 -7.49
N LEU A 47 -6.92 15.34 -8.29
CA LEU A 47 -6.25 14.10 -7.85
C LEU A 47 -5.33 14.28 -6.63
N PRO A 48 -4.49 15.32 -6.51
CA PRO A 48 -3.65 15.51 -5.31
C PRO A 48 -4.48 15.62 -4.04
N LEU A 49 -5.65 16.27 -4.11
CA LEU A 49 -6.58 16.38 -2.98
C LEU A 49 -7.18 15.03 -2.62
N LEU A 50 -7.55 14.20 -3.59
CA LEU A 50 -8.06 12.84 -3.34
C LEU A 50 -7.00 11.96 -2.66
N TRP A 51 -5.73 12.16 -3.03
CA TRP A 51 -4.59 11.44 -2.47
C TRP A 51 -4.18 11.90 -1.06
N ILE A 52 -4.80 12.92 -0.49
CA ILE A 52 -4.51 13.37 0.89
C ILE A 52 -4.76 12.28 1.94
N ALA A 53 -5.55 11.25 1.58
CA ALA A 53 -5.78 10.06 2.39
C ALA A 53 -4.47 9.42 2.86
N ALA A 54 -3.49 9.25 1.97
CA ALA A 54 -2.24 8.56 2.26
C ALA A 54 -1.39 9.27 3.35
N PRO A 55 -1.04 10.56 3.23
CA PRO A 55 -0.29 11.25 4.27
C PRO A 55 -1.08 11.42 5.58
N LEU A 56 -2.40 11.66 5.53
CA LEU A 56 -3.20 11.83 6.74
C LEU A 56 -3.36 10.53 7.53
N THR A 57 -3.62 9.43 6.86
CA THR A 57 -3.67 8.11 7.51
C THR A 57 -2.30 7.73 8.06
N GLY A 58 -1.19 8.00 7.35
CA GLY A 58 0.16 7.83 7.89
C GLY A 58 0.38 8.61 9.19
N LEU A 59 0.03 9.90 9.20
CA LEU A 59 0.19 10.78 10.36
C LEU A 59 -0.64 10.35 11.57
N LEU A 60 -1.88 9.88 11.34
CA LEU A 60 -2.82 9.57 12.42
C LEU A 60 -2.74 8.11 12.86
N VAL A 61 -2.71 7.17 11.91
CA VAL A 61 -2.83 5.74 12.18
C VAL A 61 -1.51 5.16 12.69
N GLN A 62 -0.36 5.52 12.11
CA GLN A 62 0.92 4.91 12.50
C GLN A 62 1.26 5.12 13.98
N PRO A 63 1.17 6.34 14.58
CA PRO A 63 1.50 6.52 16.00
C PRO A 63 0.54 5.78 16.92
N ILE A 64 -0.76 5.76 16.58
CA ILE A 64 -1.79 5.06 17.35
C ILE A 64 -1.52 3.55 17.34
N ILE A 65 -1.27 2.98 16.15
CA ILE A 65 -1.03 1.54 16.02
C ILE A 65 0.32 1.14 16.60
N GLY A 66 1.36 1.97 16.47
CA GLY A 66 2.62 1.79 17.18
C GLY A 66 2.39 1.66 18.68
N TYR A 67 1.71 2.65 19.28
CA TYR A 67 1.38 2.66 20.71
C TYR A 67 0.55 1.45 21.17
N LEU A 68 -0.48 1.10 20.40
CA LEU A 68 -1.40 0.01 20.73
C LEU A 68 -0.74 -1.36 20.55
N SER A 69 0.02 -1.54 19.46
CA SER A 69 0.71 -2.79 19.16
C SER A 69 1.74 -3.13 20.22
N ASP A 70 2.50 -2.14 20.71
CA ASP A 70 3.48 -2.37 21.78
C ASP A 70 2.83 -2.78 23.11
N ARG A 71 1.56 -2.41 23.34
CA ARG A 71 0.78 -2.71 24.57
C ARG A 71 -0.18 -3.89 24.42
N THR A 72 -0.05 -4.67 23.35
CA THR A 72 -0.93 -5.81 23.09
C THR A 72 -0.23 -7.12 23.39
N TRP A 73 -0.94 -8.04 24.04
CA TRP A 73 -0.51 -9.43 24.11
C TRP A 73 -1.73 -10.32 23.93
N HIS A 74 -1.71 -11.15 22.88
CA HIS A 74 -2.73 -12.14 22.59
C HIS A 74 -2.15 -13.56 22.78
N PRO A 75 -2.82 -14.48 23.49
CA PRO A 75 -2.27 -15.81 23.79
C PRO A 75 -1.82 -16.62 22.57
N LEU A 76 -2.56 -16.50 21.45
CA LEU A 76 -2.27 -17.25 20.22
C LEU A 76 -1.48 -16.44 19.19
N LEU A 77 -1.67 -15.11 19.20
CA LEU A 77 -1.19 -14.22 18.15
C LEU A 77 -0.02 -13.34 18.62
N GLY A 78 0.38 -13.41 19.88
CA GLY A 78 1.44 -12.56 20.42
C GLY A 78 1.06 -11.09 20.38
N ARG A 79 2.04 -10.23 20.10
CA ARG A 79 1.91 -8.78 20.25
C ARG A 79 1.52 -8.08 18.95
N ARG A 80 2.23 -8.35 17.86
CA ARG A 80 2.14 -7.62 16.59
C ARG A 80 1.18 -8.27 15.59
N ARG A 81 1.07 -9.60 15.59
CA ARG A 81 0.26 -10.34 14.60
C ARG A 81 -1.24 -10.04 14.58
N PRO A 82 -1.93 -9.68 15.69
CA PRO A 82 -3.33 -9.26 15.61
C PRO A 82 -3.54 -8.09 14.64
N TYR A 83 -2.64 -7.11 14.67
CA TYR A 83 -2.71 -5.94 13.80
C TYR A 83 -2.46 -6.30 12.34
N PHE A 84 -1.55 -7.23 12.05
CA PHE A 84 -1.36 -7.74 10.69
C PHE A 84 -2.63 -8.33 10.12
N LEU A 85 -3.32 -9.18 10.89
CA LEU A 85 -4.55 -9.81 10.44
C LEU A 85 -5.67 -8.79 10.23
N ILE A 86 -5.85 -7.87 11.17
CA ILE A 86 -6.87 -6.82 11.08
C ILE A 86 -6.63 -5.97 9.83
N GLY A 87 -5.41 -5.45 9.67
CA GLY A 87 -5.05 -4.64 8.52
C GLY A 87 -5.12 -5.43 7.21
N ALA A 88 -4.73 -6.71 7.19
CA ALA A 88 -4.83 -7.55 6.00
C ALA A 88 -6.26 -7.82 5.58
N VAL A 89 -7.17 -8.11 6.52
CA VAL A 89 -8.59 -8.34 6.22
C VAL A 89 -9.20 -7.08 5.62
N PHE A 90 -9.05 -5.93 6.27
CA PHE A 90 -9.62 -4.68 5.77
C PHE A 90 -8.97 -4.22 4.45
N SER A 91 -7.65 -4.38 4.29
CA SER A 91 -6.97 -4.08 3.03
C SER A 91 -7.46 -4.97 1.89
N SER A 92 -7.64 -6.27 2.15
CA SER A 92 -8.12 -7.22 1.13
C SER A 92 -9.55 -6.94 0.72
N VAL A 93 -10.43 -6.61 1.68
CA VAL A 93 -11.79 -6.16 1.39
C VAL A 93 -11.76 -4.88 0.56
N ALA A 94 -10.98 -3.89 0.98
CA ALA A 94 -10.87 -2.62 0.24
C ALA A 94 -10.36 -2.84 -1.19
N LEU A 95 -9.30 -3.63 -1.39
CA LEU A 95 -8.79 -3.99 -2.72
C LEU A 95 -9.84 -4.69 -3.58
N LEU A 96 -10.63 -5.61 -3.01
CA LEU A 96 -11.65 -6.34 -3.76
C LEU A 96 -12.80 -5.43 -4.23
N PHE A 97 -13.24 -4.49 -3.40
CA PHE A 97 -14.38 -3.61 -3.70
C PHE A 97 -13.98 -2.31 -4.41
N MET A 98 -12.74 -1.85 -4.28
CA MET A 98 -12.24 -0.61 -4.87
C MET A 98 -12.52 -0.47 -6.38
N PRO A 99 -12.15 -1.44 -7.24
CA PRO A 99 -12.41 -1.34 -8.68
C PRO A 99 -13.89 -1.59 -9.03
N GLN A 100 -14.74 -1.93 -8.06
CA GLN A 100 -16.19 -2.07 -8.23
C GLN A 100 -16.96 -0.80 -7.86
N SER A 101 -16.27 0.26 -7.46
CA SER A 101 -16.88 1.55 -7.13
C SER A 101 -17.67 2.09 -8.31
N SER A 102 -18.94 2.43 -8.09
CA SER A 102 -19.80 3.05 -9.12
C SER A 102 -19.76 4.58 -9.09
N ALA A 103 -19.12 5.17 -8.07
CA ALA A 103 -19.02 6.60 -7.89
C ALA A 103 -17.67 6.99 -7.29
N LEU A 104 -17.22 8.21 -7.58
CA LEU A 104 -15.92 8.73 -7.11
C LEU A 104 -15.79 8.70 -5.57
N TRP A 105 -16.84 9.12 -4.84
CA TRP A 105 -16.80 9.16 -3.38
C TRP A 105 -16.62 7.76 -2.76
N MET A 106 -17.13 6.70 -3.40
CA MET A 106 -16.93 5.33 -2.94
C MET A 106 -15.47 4.91 -3.08
N ALA A 107 -14.87 5.21 -4.24
CA ALA A 107 -13.46 4.92 -4.49
C ALA A 107 -12.56 5.68 -3.51
N VAL A 108 -12.86 6.95 -3.22
CA VAL A 108 -12.14 7.75 -2.23
C VAL A 108 -12.31 7.16 -0.83
N GLY A 109 -13.54 6.81 -0.41
CA GLY A 109 -13.77 6.18 0.89
C GLY A 109 -13.01 4.86 1.05
N LEU A 110 -12.99 4.03 -0.01
CA LEU A 110 -12.23 2.78 -0.03
C LEU A 110 -10.72 3.02 -0.05
N LEU A 111 -10.24 4.12 -0.66
CA LEU A 111 -8.83 4.53 -0.57
C LEU A 111 -8.44 4.81 0.87
N TRP A 112 -9.25 5.58 1.61
CA TRP A 112 -9.01 5.84 3.04
C TRP A 112 -8.97 4.57 3.88
N VAL A 113 -9.90 3.64 3.64
CA VAL A 113 -9.91 2.33 4.32
C VAL A 113 -8.66 1.54 3.97
N LEU A 114 -8.30 1.47 2.69
CA LEU A 114 -7.12 0.76 2.23
C LEU A 114 -5.84 1.32 2.87
N ASP A 115 -5.63 2.64 2.79
CA ASP A 115 -4.47 3.31 3.35
C ASP A 115 -4.35 3.09 4.86
N ALA A 116 -5.43 3.32 5.61
CA ALA A 116 -5.43 3.09 7.05
C ALA A 116 -5.09 1.62 7.38
N SER A 117 -5.66 0.68 6.63
CA SER A 117 -5.48 -0.75 6.85
C SER A 117 -4.07 -1.24 6.50
N ILE A 118 -3.47 -0.72 5.43
CA ILE A 118 -2.08 -1.00 5.07
C ILE A 118 -1.16 -0.46 6.17
N ASN A 119 -1.39 0.76 6.66
CA ASN A 119 -0.62 1.34 7.76
C ASN A 119 -0.74 0.54 9.06
N ILE A 120 -1.94 0.02 9.38
CA ILE A 120 -2.16 -0.88 10.53
C ILE A 120 -1.29 -2.14 10.43
N SER A 121 -1.16 -2.71 9.23
CA SER A 121 -0.34 -3.90 8.99
C SER A 121 1.16 -3.59 8.96
N MET A 122 1.57 -2.56 8.22
CA MET A 122 2.97 -2.28 7.90
C MET A 122 3.79 -1.88 9.11
N GLU A 123 3.24 -1.02 9.97
CA GLU A 123 4.02 -0.41 11.05
C GLU A 123 4.54 -1.45 12.06
N PRO A 124 3.69 -2.35 12.61
CA PRO A 124 4.19 -3.36 13.53
C PRO A 124 5.05 -4.41 12.80
N PHE A 125 4.94 -4.54 11.48
CA PHE A 125 5.63 -5.56 10.69
C PHE A 125 7.10 -5.20 10.51
N ARG A 126 7.38 -3.93 10.19
CA ARG A 126 8.73 -3.37 10.13
C ARG A 126 9.46 -3.54 11.48
N ALA A 127 8.77 -3.29 12.58
CA ALA A 127 9.36 -3.43 13.89
C ALA A 127 9.52 -4.91 14.33
N LEU A 128 8.67 -5.84 13.86
CA LEU A 128 8.85 -7.29 14.10
C LEU A 128 10.20 -7.81 13.60
N VAL A 129 10.64 -7.38 12.41
CA VAL A 129 11.93 -7.79 11.81
C VAL A 129 13.09 -7.37 12.70
N ALA A 130 13.10 -6.11 13.15
CA ALA A 130 14.13 -5.57 14.03
C ALA A 130 14.12 -6.20 15.44
N ASP A 131 12.93 -6.60 15.90
CA ASP A 131 12.72 -7.23 17.20
C ASP A 131 13.15 -8.69 17.23
N LYS A 132 12.96 -9.45 16.16
CA LYS A 132 13.31 -10.88 16.14
C LYS A 132 14.77 -11.17 15.83
N LEU A 133 15.41 -10.33 15.01
CA LEU A 133 16.76 -10.62 14.56
C LEU A 133 17.81 -10.16 15.57
N PRO A 134 18.86 -10.97 15.83
CA PRO A 134 20.07 -10.47 16.48
C PRO A 134 20.76 -9.43 15.57
N GLU A 135 21.56 -8.55 16.15
CA GLU A 135 22.23 -7.47 15.41
C GLU A 135 23.03 -7.97 14.21
N SER A 136 23.68 -9.13 14.34
CA SER A 136 24.43 -9.78 13.25
C SER A 136 23.59 -10.17 12.03
N GLN A 137 22.26 -10.28 12.17
CA GLN A 137 21.35 -10.68 11.09
C GLN A 137 20.38 -9.56 10.65
N ARG A 138 20.34 -8.42 11.35
CA ARG A 138 19.40 -7.32 11.00
C ARG A 138 19.58 -6.84 9.57
N SER A 139 20.83 -6.58 9.16
CA SER A 139 21.15 -6.16 7.79
C SER A 139 20.66 -7.20 6.77
N TYR A 140 20.95 -8.48 7.00
CA TYR A 140 20.48 -9.56 6.13
C TYR A 140 18.94 -9.64 6.05
N GLY A 141 18.24 -9.48 7.18
CA GLY A 141 16.78 -9.42 7.22
C GLY A 141 16.21 -8.28 6.39
N PHE A 142 16.80 -7.08 6.49
CA PHE A 142 16.41 -5.93 5.67
C PHE A 142 16.68 -6.15 4.19
N VAL A 143 17.77 -6.83 3.81
CA VAL A 143 18.04 -7.20 2.41
C VAL A 143 16.96 -8.16 1.87
N VAL A 144 16.61 -9.21 2.62
CA VAL A 144 15.55 -10.16 2.23
C VAL A 144 14.20 -9.46 2.12
N GLN A 145 13.90 -8.55 3.06
CA GLN A 145 12.71 -7.72 3.02
C GLN A 145 12.68 -6.85 1.75
N THR A 146 13.76 -6.14 1.44
CA THR A 146 13.86 -5.29 0.25
C THR A 146 13.66 -6.12 -1.03
N LEU A 147 14.28 -7.29 -1.14
CA LEU A 147 14.10 -8.21 -2.27
C LEU A 147 12.61 -8.58 -2.48
N ILE A 148 11.92 -9.00 -1.41
CA ILE A 148 10.50 -9.36 -1.44
C ILE A 148 9.65 -8.16 -1.84
N ILE A 149 9.97 -6.98 -1.30
CA ILE A 149 9.30 -5.72 -1.64
C ILE A 149 9.39 -5.43 -3.14
N GLY A 150 10.57 -5.60 -3.73
CA GLY A 150 10.81 -5.39 -5.15
C GLY A 150 10.01 -6.31 -6.05
N ILE A 151 10.12 -7.61 -5.79
CA ILE A 151 9.39 -8.63 -6.54
C ILE A 151 7.89 -8.36 -6.43
N GLY A 152 7.38 -8.09 -5.22
CA GLY A 152 5.97 -7.79 -5.00
C GLY A 152 5.49 -6.58 -5.79
N THR A 153 6.26 -5.48 -5.73
CA THR A 153 5.95 -4.24 -6.44
C THR A 153 5.95 -4.46 -7.96
N TRP A 154 6.98 -5.12 -8.49
CA TRP A 154 7.08 -5.38 -9.92
C TRP A 154 5.95 -6.28 -10.43
N VAL A 155 5.67 -7.39 -9.75
CA VAL A 155 4.59 -8.30 -10.15
C VAL A 155 3.25 -7.59 -10.11
N ALA A 156 2.92 -6.91 -9.01
CA ALA A 156 1.64 -6.24 -8.82
C ALA A 156 1.40 -5.12 -9.84
N SER A 157 2.42 -4.29 -10.11
CA SER A 157 2.35 -3.22 -11.12
C SER A 157 2.15 -3.72 -12.55
N ASN A 158 2.50 -4.97 -12.84
CA ASN A 158 2.32 -5.57 -14.17
C ASN A 158 1.04 -6.41 -14.29
N LEU A 159 0.27 -6.60 -13.21
CA LEU A 159 -0.90 -7.48 -13.21
C LEU A 159 -1.98 -7.07 -14.23
N PRO A 160 -2.48 -5.82 -14.29
CA PRO A 160 -3.50 -5.45 -15.26
C PRO A 160 -3.07 -5.70 -16.71
N TRP A 161 -1.83 -5.34 -17.04
CA TRP A 161 -1.24 -5.59 -18.36
C TRP A 161 -1.18 -7.09 -18.67
N PHE A 162 -0.68 -7.91 -17.73
CA PHE A 162 -0.60 -9.36 -17.93
C PHE A 162 -1.97 -9.99 -18.12
N ILE A 163 -2.96 -9.60 -17.33
CA ILE A 163 -4.34 -10.08 -17.43
C ILE A 163 -4.98 -9.68 -18.76
N ASN A 164 -4.68 -8.47 -19.26
CA ASN A 164 -5.10 -8.03 -20.59
C ASN A 164 -4.49 -8.93 -21.69
N GLN A 165 -3.20 -9.26 -21.61
CA GLN A 165 -2.55 -10.19 -22.54
C GLN A 165 -3.15 -11.61 -22.51
N LEU A 166 -3.76 -12.01 -21.40
CA LEU A 166 -4.52 -13.28 -21.29
C LEU A 166 -5.92 -13.22 -21.92
N GLY A 167 -6.29 -12.10 -22.55
CA GLY A 167 -7.54 -11.94 -23.29
C GLY A 167 -8.67 -11.27 -22.51
N VAL A 168 -8.42 -10.74 -21.31
CA VAL A 168 -9.42 -10.01 -20.53
C VAL A 168 -9.50 -8.55 -21.00
N SER A 169 -10.71 -8.04 -21.24
CA SER A 169 -10.89 -6.66 -21.68
C SER A 169 -10.27 -5.63 -20.72
N ASN A 170 -9.45 -4.75 -21.29
CA ASN A 170 -8.93 -3.54 -20.65
C ASN A 170 -9.72 -2.27 -21.03
N VAL A 171 -10.83 -2.45 -21.75
CA VAL A 171 -11.75 -1.38 -22.09
C VAL A 171 -13.08 -1.62 -21.39
N ALA A 172 -13.68 -0.55 -20.91
CA ALA A 172 -15.00 -0.57 -20.30
C ALA A 172 -15.77 0.70 -20.68
N GLY A 173 -17.08 0.68 -20.44
CA GLY A 173 -17.94 1.85 -20.67
C GLY A 173 -17.58 3.04 -19.77
N PRO A 174 -18.14 4.23 -20.05
CA PRO A 174 -17.93 5.42 -19.22
C PRO A 174 -18.28 5.14 -17.75
N GLY A 175 -17.43 5.57 -16.81
CA GLY A 175 -17.68 5.35 -15.39
C GLY A 175 -17.42 3.93 -14.89
N VAL A 176 -17.00 3.01 -15.75
CA VAL A 176 -16.77 1.60 -15.39
C VAL A 176 -15.29 1.27 -15.46
N VAL A 177 -14.74 0.78 -14.37
CA VAL A 177 -13.35 0.30 -14.32
C VAL A 177 -13.21 -0.98 -15.16
N PRO A 178 -12.15 -1.12 -15.99
CA PRO A 178 -11.93 -2.30 -16.80
C PRO A 178 -11.81 -3.62 -16.03
N SER A 179 -12.18 -4.73 -16.67
CA SER A 179 -12.15 -6.07 -16.09
C SER A 179 -10.73 -6.53 -15.74
N SER A 180 -9.73 -6.18 -16.56
CA SER A 180 -8.31 -6.44 -16.27
C SER A 180 -7.89 -5.89 -14.92
N VAL A 181 -8.25 -4.63 -14.62
CA VAL A 181 -7.97 -3.96 -13.36
C VAL A 181 -8.74 -4.61 -12.21
N LYS A 182 -10.03 -4.93 -12.41
CA LYS A 182 -10.84 -5.63 -11.39
C LYS A 182 -10.21 -6.96 -10.97
N ILE A 183 -9.77 -7.77 -11.92
CA ILE A 183 -9.12 -9.05 -11.65
C ILE A 183 -7.75 -8.84 -10.99
N ALA A 184 -6.97 -7.85 -11.44
CA ALA A 184 -5.67 -7.54 -10.83
C ALA A 184 -5.81 -7.19 -9.34
N PHE A 185 -6.80 -6.36 -8.99
CA PHE A 185 -7.11 -6.00 -7.61
C PHE A 185 -7.64 -7.20 -6.80
N ALA A 186 -8.42 -8.09 -7.39
CA ALA A 186 -8.85 -9.32 -6.74
C ALA A 186 -7.69 -10.28 -6.45
N ILE A 187 -6.76 -10.44 -7.39
CA ILE A 187 -5.50 -11.19 -7.17
C ILE A 187 -4.68 -10.51 -6.08
N GLY A 188 -4.58 -9.19 -6.11
CA GLY A 188 -3.91 -8.42 -5.07
C GLY A 188 -4.48 -8.64 -3.68
N ALA A 189 -5.81 -8.61 -3.54
CA ALA A 189 -6.49 -8.90 -2.28
C ALA A 189 -6.15 -10.32 -1.76
N LEU A 190 -6.17 -11.32 -2.65
CA LEU A 190 -5.83 -12.70 -2.29
C LEU A 190 -4.37 -12.83 -1.86
N VAL A 191 -3.43 -12.28 -2.64
CA VAL A 191 -2.00 -12.31 -2.33
C VAL A 191 -1.71 -11.58 -1.03
N PHE A 192 -2.35 -10.43 -0.79
CA PHE A 192 -2.23 -9.66 0.44
C PHE A 192 -2.61 -10.51 1.65
N LEU A 193 -3.82 -11.08 1.63
CA LEU A 193 -4.31 -11.89 2.74
C LEU A 193 -3.44 -13.13 2.97
N VAL A 194 -3.14 -13.88 1.90
CA VAL A 194 -2.38 -15.13 1.98
C VAL A 194 -0.96 -14.87 2.49
N SER A 195 -0.26 -13.86 1.99
CA SER A 195 1.11 -13.58 2.44
C SER A 195 1.16 -13.21 3.92
N ILE A 196 0.19 -12.43 4.39
CA ILE A 196 0.11 -12.07 5.81
C ILE A 196 -0.25 -13.29 6.65
N LEU A 197 -1.21 -14.11 6.21
CA LEU A 197 -1.56 -15.35 6.88
C LEU A 197 -0.35 -16.29 7.02
N VAL A 198 0.44 -16.45 5.95
CA VAL A 198 1.69 -17.22 6.00
C VAL A 198 2.58 -16.68 7.09
N THR A 199 2.90 -15.38 7.09
CA THR A 199 3.76 -14.80 8.13
C THR A 199 3.19 -14.97 9.54
N VAL A 200 1.89 -14.74 9.73
CA VAL A 200 1.23 -14.85 11.05
C VAL A 200 1.32 -16.28 11.59
N LEU A 201 1.15 -17.28 10.73
CA LEU A 201 1.18 -18.69 11.10
C LEU A 201 2.60 -19.21 11.32
N THR A 202 3.59 -18.74 10.55
CA THR A 202 4.97 -19.21 10.63
C THR A 202 5.81 -18.45 11.66
N THR A 203 5.48 -17.19 11.95
CA THR A 203 6.32 -16.29 12.73
C THR A 203 5.74 -16.05 14.12
N ARG A 204 6.05 -16.95 15.06
CA ARG A 204 5.58 -16.84 16.45
C ARG A 204 6.37 -15.82 17.25
N GLU A 205 5.72 -15.02 18.08
CA GLU A 205 6.39 -14.10 19.01
C GLU A 205 6.51 -14.76 20.39
N ASP A 206 7.65 -14.57 21.04
CA ASP A 206 7.88 -15.06 22.41
C ASP A 206 7.18 -14.15 23.42
N PRO A 207 6.60 -14.70 24.50
CA PRO A 207 5.98 -13.91 25.55
C PRO A 207 6.99 -12.99 26.26
N PRO A 208 6.53 -11.83 26.77
CA PRO A 208 7.33 -11.01 27.69
C PRO A 208 7.82 -11.86 28.87
N GLU A 209 9.05 -11.61 29.34
CA GLU A 209 9.64 -12.33 30.49
C GLU A 209 8.76 -12.26 31.74
N ASP A 210 8.15 -11.10 32.01
CA ASP A 210 7.12 -10.92 33.04
C ASP A 210 5.81 -10.41 32.42
N LEU A 211 4.93 -11.35 32.09
CA LEU A 211 3.62 -11.04 31.54
C LEU A 211 2.72 -10.28 32.54
N ALA A 212 2.86 -10.52 33.84
CA ALA A 212 2.03 -9.86 34.85
C ALA A 212 2.40 -8.38 35.00
N GLN A 213 3.70 -8.07 35.03
CA GLN A 213 4.20 -6.70 35.02
C GLN A 213 3.82 -5.97 33.73
N PHE A 214 3.98 -6.61 32.57
CA PHE A 214 3.58 -6.03 31.28
C PHE A 214 2.09 -5.64 31.26
N LEU A 215 1.20 -6.50 31.77
CA LEU A 215 -0.24 -6.23 31.84
C LEU A 215 -0.59 -5.12 32.85
N LEU A 216 0.21 -4.94 33.91
CA LEU A 216 0.05 -3.84 34.86
C LEU A 216 0.48 -2.50 34.27
N GLU A 217 1.62 -2.44 33.60
CA GLU A 217 2.11 -1.24 32.91
C GLU A 217 1.13 -0.79 31.81
N LYS A 218 0.51 -1.74 31.10
CA LYS A 218 -0.55 -1.48 30.13
C LYS A 218 -1.73 -0.70 30.71
N LYS A 219 -2.15 -1.00 31.94
CA LYS A 219 -3.32 -0.35 32.56
C LYS A 219 -3.06 1.10 33.00
N ARG A 220 -1.79 1.52 33.09
CA ARG A 220 -1.40 2.83 33.62
C ARG A 220 -1.26 3.92 32.54
N GLY A 221 -0.94 3.55 31.30
CA GLY A 221 -0.72 4.51 30.21
C GLY A 221 -2.00 5.12 29.65
N LYS A 222 -1.93 6.37 29.19
CA LYS A 222 -3.00 7.03 28.42
C LYS A 222 -2.46 7.35 27.03
N LEU A 223 -3.19 6.94 25.98
CA LEU A 223 -2.76 7.05 24.58
C LEU A 223 -2.24 8.45 24.20
N VAL A 224 -3.08 9.48 24.37
CA VAL A 224 -2.76 10.83 23.89
C VAL A 224 -1.62 11.49 24.69
N PRO A 225 -1.65 11.55 26.04
CA PRO A 225 -0.57 12.15 26.82
C PRO A 225 0.79 11.47 26.59
N ASP A 226 0.80 10.14 26.46
CA ASP A 226 2.04 9.39 26.27
C ASP A 226 2.66 9.67 24.89
N ILE A 227 1.85 9.66 23.82
CA ILE A 227 2.32 9.98 22.45
C ILE A 227 2.86 11.41 22.41
N VAL A 228 2.10 12.38 22.96
CA VAL A 228 2.52 13.79 23.00
C VAL A 228 3.81 13.95 23.81
N GLY A 229 3.92 13.27 24.95
CA GLY A 229 5.14 13.25 25.76
C GLY A 229 6.35 12.72 25.01
N GLN A 230 6.19 11.66 24.22
CA GLN A 230 7.27 11.10 23.39
C GLN A 230 7.71 12.03 22.26
N VAL A 231 6.76 12.73 21.62
CA VAL A 231 7.07 13.72 20.57
C VAL A 231 7.82 14.91 21.15
N ILE A 232 7.41 15.41 22.32
CA ILE A 232 8.07 16.55 22.98
C ILE A 232 9.47 16.17 23.49
N ALA A 233 9.63 14.95 24.02
CA ALA A 233 10.91 14.44 24.53
C ALA A 233 11.86 13.96 23.42
N MET A 234 11.48 14.10 22.15
CA MET A 234 12.27 13.62 21.02
C MET A 234 13.65 14.31 20.95
N PRO A 235 14.75 13.56 20.73
CA PRO A 235 16.07 14.14 20.55
C PRO A 235 16.13 15.11 19.35
N PRO A 236 16.93 16.19 19.43
CA PRO A 236 17.06 17.16 18.33
C PRO A 236 17.48 16.54 17.00
N GLU A 237 18.28 15.48 17.03
CA GLU A 237 18.75 14.74 15.86
C GLU A 237 17.59 14.09 15.12
N MET A 238 16.66 13.49 15.85
CA MET A 238 15.48 12.85 15.27
C MET A 238 14.51 13.89 14.69
N LEU A 239 14.37 15.06 15.34
CA LEU A 239 13.58 16.17 14.80
C LEU A 239 14.16 16.69 13.48
N ARG A 240 15.49 16.85 13.39
CA ARG A 240 16.17 17.26 12.15
C ARG A 240 15.89 16.28 11.01
N ILE A 241 15.96 14.97 11.29
CA ILE A 241 15.60 13.93 10.32
C ILE A 241 14.13 14.09 9.89
N GLY A 242 13.22 14.31 10.84
CA GLY A 242 11.80 14.52 10.56
C GLY A 242 11.55 15.70 9.61
N ILE A 243 12.21 16.84 9.83
CA ILE A 243 12.10 18.03 8.97
C ILE A 243 12.62 17.74 7.56
N VAL A 244 13.80 17.11 7.45
CA VAL A 244 14.38 16.76 6.14
C VAL A 244 13.45 15.80 5.38
N GLN A 245 12.92 14.78 6.06
CA GLN A 245 11.96 13.85 5.46
C GLN A 245 10.69 14.59 5.00
N PHE A 246 10.10 15.46 5.83
CA PHE A 246 8.90 16.21 5.47
C PHE A 246 9.04 16.95 4.12
N PHE A 247 10.15 17.67 3.92
CA PHE A 247 10.39 18.38 2.66
C PHE A 247 10.76 17.44 1.51
N SER A 248 11.42 16.32 1.79
CA SER A 248 11.79 15.32 0.78
C SER A 248 10.56 14.62 0.20
N TRP A 249 9.57 14.33 1.04
CA TRP A 249 8.34 13.62 0.68
C TRP A 249 7.37 14.46 -0.17
N LEU A 250 7.46 15.79 -0.13
CA LEU A 250 6.62 16.68 -0.95
C LEU A 250 6.80 16.43 -2.46
N SER A 251 8.04 16.16 -2.88
CA SER A 251 8.35 15.82 -4.27
C SER A 251 7.73 14.47 -4.67
N PHE A 252 7.91 13.44 -3.84
CA PHE A 252 7.37 12.10 -4.12
C PHE A 252 5.85 12.08 -4.18
N PHE A 253 5.17 12.81 -3.29
CA PHE A 253 3.72 12.91 -3.30
C PHE A 253 3.19 13.55 -4.60
N SER A 254 3.84 14.62 -5.05
CA SER A 254 3.50 15.27 -6.33
C SER A 254 3.76 14.33 -7.50
N MET A 255 4.90 13.65 -7.51
CA MET A 255 5.25 12.68 -8.54
C MET A 255 4.23 11.54 -8.63
N TRP A 256 3.91 10.85 -7.53
CA TRP A 256 3.03 9.69 -7.57
C TRP A 256 1.57 10.04 -7.88
N SER A 257 1.04 11.13 -7.31
CA SER A 257 -0.34 11.54 -7.59
C SER A 257 -0.54 11.95 -9.06
N MET A 258 0.48 12.58 -9.67
CA MET A 258 0.44 13.09 -11.05
C MET A 258 1.08 12.19 -12.10
N ALA A 259 1.75 11.10 -11.73
CA ALA A 259 2.47 10.24 -12.67
C ALA A 259 1.55 9.72 -13.79
N THR A 260 0.40 9.14 -13.44
CA THR A 260 -0.57 8.63 -14.42
C THR A 260 -1.07 9.72 -15.39
N PRO A 261 -1.68 10.83 -14.93
CA PRO A 261 -2.18 11.84 -15.85
C PRO A 261 -1.07 12.53 -16.65
N ALA A 262 0.10 12.77 -16.06
CA ALA A 262 1.21 13.43 -16.77
C ALA A 262 1.79 12.55 -17.87
N LEU A 263 2.04 11.28 -17.60
CA LEU A 263 2.64 10.37 -18.57
C LEU A 263 1.64 9.96 -19.66
N THR A 264 0.39 9.69 -19.31
CA THR A 264 -0.63 9.35 -20.32
C THR A 264 -0.89 10.50 -21.30
N ASP A 265 -0.87 11.75 -20.82
CA ASP A 265 -1.09 12.94 -21.65
C ASP A 265 0.16 13.32 -22.47
N HIS A 266 1.30 13.52 -21.82
CA HIS A 266 2.48 14.11 -22.46
C HIS A 266 3.39 13.12 -23.17
N VAL A 267 3.42 11.85 -22.74
CA VAL A 267 4.30 10.82 -23.33
C VAL A 267 3.54 9.91 -24.27
N PHE A 268 2.37 9.42 -23.85
CA PHE A 268 1.56 8.50 -24.66
C PHE A 268 0.53 9.19 -25.56
N HIS A 269 0.33 10.51 -25.42
CA HIS A 269 -0.65 11.29 -26.18
C HIS A 269 -2.08 10.70 -26.12
N ALA A 270 -2.41 10.10 -24.97
CA ALA A 270 -3.66 9.41 -24.71
C ALA A 270 -4.26 9.87 -23.36
N PRO A 271 -4.72 11.14 -23.27
CA PRO A 271 -5.32 11.65 -22.04
C PRO A 271 -6.65 10.96 -21.74
N ALA A 272 -7.03 10.92 -20.46
CA ALA A 272 -8.36 10.44 -20.05
C ALA A 272 -9.46 11.25 -20.75
N PRO A 273 -10.36 10.60 -21.54
CA PRO A 273 -11.41 11.32 -22.26
C PRO A 273 -12.47 11.81 -21.27
N ASN A 274 -12.91 13.07 -21.44
CA ASN A 274 -14.02 13.61 -20.66
C ASN A 274 -15.36 13.11 -21.25
N PRO A 275 -16.15 12.29 -20.53
CA PRO A 275 -17.42 11.78 -21.05
C PRO A 275 -18.41 12.88 -21.42
N ASN A 276 -18.39 14.01 -20.71
CA ASN A 276 -19.30 15.15 -20.95
C ASN A 276 -18.99 15.90 -22.25
N ALA A 277 -17.82 15.68 -22.84
CA ALA A 277 -17.44 16.26 -24.13
C ALA A 277 -18.02 15.48 -25.33
N PHE A 278 -18.59 14.29 -25.11
CA PHE A 278 -19.14 13.42 -26.15
C PHE A 278 -20.63 13.20 -25.92
N ASN A 279 -21.43 13.34 -26.98
CA ASN A 279 -22.81 12.89 -27.00
C ASN A 279 -22.87 11.39 -27.31
N LEU A 280 -22.89 10.56 -26.27
CA LEU A 280 -22.89 9.10 -26.39
C LEU A 280 -24.17 8.52 -27.01
N ALA A 281 -25.21 9.32 -27.23
CA ALA A 281 -26.39 8.89 -28.00
C ALA A 281 -26.12 8.86 -29.51
N LEU A 282 -25.08 9.55 -29.99
CA LEU A 282 -24.64 9.53 -31.38
C LEU A 282 -23.59 8.43 -31.58
N PRO A 283 -23.83 7.43 -32.46
CA PRO A 283 -22.92 6.30 -32.64
C PRO A 283 -21.47 6.70 -32.94
N ALA A 284 -21.26 7.70 -33.79
CA ALA A 284 -19.93 8.17 -34.16
C ALA A 284 -19.16 8.78 -32.98
N GLN A 285 -19.85 9.52 -32.09
CA GLN A 285 -19.21 10.10 -30.91
C GLN A 285 -18.99 9.07 -29.80
N ALA A 286 -19.87 8.08 -29.69
CA ALA A 286 -19.69 6.93 -28.80
C ALA A 286 -18.47 6.09 -29.22
N GLU A 287 -18.28 5.86 -30.53
CA GLU A 287 -17.11 5.16 -31.05
C GLU A 287 -15.81 5.96 -30.86
N ALA A 288 -15.84 7.28 -31.09
CA ALA A 288 -14.72 8.16 -30.82
C ALA A 288 -14.30 8.15 -29.33
N PHE A 289 -15.28 8.21 -28.41
CA PHE A 289 -15.03 8.06 -26.98
C PHE A 289 -14.44 6.68 -26.65
N ALA A 290 -15.00 5.61 -27.21
CA ALA A 290 -14.52 4.25 -26.95
C ALA A 290 -13.06 4.06 -27.39
N SER A 291 -12.69 4.59 -28.56
CA SER A 291 -11.32 4.58 -29.06
C SER A 291 -10.37 5.39 -28.17
N ALA A 292 -10.74 6.62 -27.80
CA ALA A 292 -9.94 7.45 -26.89
C ALA A 292 -9.78 6.82 -25.51
N ASN A 293 -10.86 6.23 -24.96
CA ASN A 293 -10.82 5.53 -23.69
C ASN A 293 -9.90 4.31 -23.79
N ALA A 294 -10.02 3.49 -24.84
CA ALA A 294 -9.13 2.35 -25.04
C ALA A 294 -7.65 2.75 -25.08
N ALA A 295 -7.31 3.84 -25.78
CA ALA A 295 -5.96 4.40 -25.81
C ALA A 295 -5.48 4.81 -24.41
N PHE A 296 -6.30 5.55 -23.65
CA PHE A 296 -5.98 5.95 -22.27
C PHE A 296 -5.78 4.75 -21.35
N GLN A 297 -6.67 3.75 -21.39
CA GLN A 297 -6.60 2.57 -20.53
C GLN A 297 -5.31 1.76 -20.80
N ASN A 298 -4.93 1.60 -22.08
CA ASN A 298 -3.67 0.95 -22.46
C ASN A 298 -2.43 1.75 -22.05
N ALA A 299 -2.46 3.07 -22.22
CA ALA A 299 -1.37 3.94 -21.75
C ALA A 299 -1.23 3.88 -20.23
N ALA A 300 -2.34 3.88 -19.48
CA ALA A 300 -2.32 3.79 -18.03
C ALA A 300 -1.77 2.45 -17.51
N ASP A 301 -2.04 1.33 -18.21
CA ASP A 301 -1.38 0.04 -17.93
C ASP A 301 0.14 0.14 -18.06
N LEU A 302 0.62 0.74 -19.14
CA LEU A 302 2.05 0.90 -19.40
C LEU A 302 2.70 1.82 -18.37
N VAL A 303 2.02 2.90 -17.96
CA VAL A 303 2.50 3.77 -16.87
C VAL A 303 2.64 2.97 -15.57
N GLY A 304 1.63 2.18 -15.19
CA GLY A 304 1.71 1.30 -14.02
C GLY A 304 2.89 0.35 -14.10
N SER A 305 3.07 -0.32 -15.25
CA SER A 305 4.19 -1.22 -15.53
C SER A 305 5.54 -0.51 -15.40
N PHE A 306 5.71 0.66 -16.02
CA PHE A 306 6.95 1.46 -15.95
C PHE A 306 7.26 1.96 -14.54
N MET A 307 6.25 2.33 -13.75
CA MET A 307 6.43 2.64 -12.33
C MET A 307 6.89 1.39 -11.54
N GLY A 308 6.42 0.20 -11.91
CA GLY A 308 6.91 -1.07 -11.38
C GLY A 308 8.38 -1.34 -11.70
N TYR A 309 8.81 -1.09 -12.94
CA TYR A 309 10.22 -1.19 -13.33
C TYR A 309 11.11 -0.16 -12.63
N TYR A 310 10.62 1.08 -12.47
CA TYR A 310 11.29 2.11 -11.68
C TYR A 310 11.55 1.60 -10.25
N GLY A 311 10.53 1.08 -9.57
CA GLY A 311 10.67 0.51 -8.23
C GLY A 311 11.70 -0.63 -8.17
N LEU A 312 11.66 -1.56 -9.13
CA LEU A 312 12.64 -2.65 -9.21
C LEU A 312 14.07 -2.13 -9.42
N SER A 313 14.25 -1.18 -10.33
CA SER A 313 15.57 -0.63 -10.67
C SER A 313 16.20 0.15 -9.52
N SER A 314 15.40 0.86 -8.72
CA SER A 314 15.90 1.60 -7.55
C SER A 314 16.58 0.69 -6.53
N MET A 315 16.24 -0.60 -6.50
CA MET A 315 16.82 -1.57 -5.58
C MET A 315 18.19 -2.09 -6.02
N VAL A 316 18.54 -1.96 -7.30
CA VAL A 316 19.88 -2.29 -7.78
C VAL A 316 20.89 -1.22 -7.34
N VAL A 317 20.41 -0.01 -7.06
CA VAL A 317 21.22 1.17 -6.74
C VAL A 317 21.18 1.53 -5.24
N ALA A 318 20.23 0.96 -4.48
CA ALA A 318 20.05 1.17 -3.03
C ALA A 318 20.86 0.19 -2.18
#